data_AF-A0A8T0MTS5-F1
#
_entry.id   AF-A0A8T0MTS5-F1
#
_cell.length_a   1.000
_cell.length_b   1.000
_cell.length_c   1.000
_cell.angle_alpha   90.00
_cell.angle_beta   90.00
_cell.angle_gamma   90.00
#
_symmetry.space_group_name_H-M   'P 1'
#
loop_
_entity.id
_entity.type
_entity.pdbx_description
1 polymer ?
#
loop_
_entity_poly.entity_id
_entity_poly.type
_entity_poly.pdbx_seq_one_letter_code
_entity_poly.pdbx_strand_id
1 'polypeptide(L)'
;MAEVDKKMRELGLRFRNPDEGWLFWVAYGGRTGFDVRKRYTNISKIDGKVTSCRYVCSNEGHRRKKKTEQVTKCFRAEIRTDCKARIVISLDRETGNYELKQSCEDDILCDEDLF
;
A
#
# COMPACT_ATOMS: atom_id res chain seq x y z
N MET A 1 23.50 -2.98 22.72
CA MET A 1 23.47 -3.83 21.51
C MET A 1 22.55 -3.13 20.53
N ALA A 2 23.04 -2.76 19.35
CA ALA A 2 22.30 -1.92 18.40
C ALA A 2 21.10 -2.71 17.85
N GLU A 3 19.89 -2.26 18.20
CA GLU A 3 18.64 -2.80 17.68
C GLU A 3 18.46 -2.26 16.26
N VAL A 4 18.70 -3.12 15.28
CA VAL A 4 18.65 -2.77 13.86
C VAL A 4 17.18 -2.61 13.47
N ASP A 5 16.76 -1.35 13.41
CA ASP A 5 15.57 -0.79 12.76
C ASP A 5 15.25 -1.52 11.44
N LYS A 6 14.49 -2.62 11.51
CA LYS A 6 13.96 -3.31 10.34
C LYS A 6 12.62 -2.68 9.92
N LYS A 7 12.62 -1.36 9.80
CA LYS A 7 11.49 -0.57 9.32
C LYS A 7 11.80 -0.18 7.89
N MET A 8 10.90 -0.40 6.96
CA MET A 8 11.06 -0.10 5.53
C MET A 8 11.12 1.43 5.32
N ARG A 9 12.23 2.05 5.71
CA ARG A 9 12.63 3.44 5.41
C ARG A 9 13.16 3.53 3.98
N GLU A 10 12.41 2.99 3.03
CA GLU A 10 12.75 3.01 1.60
C GLU A 10 12.21 4.28 0.91
N LEU A 11 11.96 5.35 1.68
CA LEU A 11 11.65 6.66 1.13
C LEU A 11 12.80 7.11 0.22
N GLY A 12 12.46 7.51 -1.01
CA GLY A 12 13.45 7.87 -2.03
C GLY A 12 13.86 6.73 -2.98
N LEU A 13 13.22 5.55 -2.90
CA LEU A 13 13.35 4.56 -3.97
C LEU A 13 12.81 5.14 -5.28
N ARG A 14 13.62 5.09 -6.34
CA ARG A 14 13.28 5.62 -7.65
C ARG A 14 13.06 4.47 -8.63
N PHE A 15 11.95 4.54 -9.33
CA PHE A 15 11.52 3.61 -10.35
C PHE A 15 11.43 4.34 -11.68
N ARG A 16 11.81 3.69 -12.77
CA ARG A 16 11.65 4.30 -14.11
C ARG A 16 10.19 4.30 -14.54
N ASN A 17 9.46 3.27 -14.12
CA ASN A 17 8.09 3.00 -14.50
C ASN A 17 7.22 2.67 -13.27
N PRO A 18 5.90 2.90 -13.33
CA PRO A 18 5.01 2.52 -12.24
C PRO A 18 4.95 0.98 -12.07
N ASP A 19 5.19 0.21 -13.13
CA ASP A 19 5.25 -1.25 -13.10
C ASP A 19 6.41 -1.78 -12.25
N GLU A 20 7.55 -1.10 -12.23
CA GLU A 20 8.67 -1.46 -11.35
C GLU A 20 8.28 -1.26 -9.87
N GLY A 21 7.60 -0.15 -9.57
CA GLY A 21 7.07 0.10 -8.22
C GLY A 21 6.02 -0.93 -7.81
N TRP A 22 5.22 -1.43 -8.75
CA TRP A 22 4.29 -2.54 -8.51
C TRP A 22 5.02 -3.85 -8.21
N LEU A 23 6.00 -4.24 -9.04
CA LEU A 23 6.77 -5.47 -8.84
C LEU A 23 7.51 -5.47 -7.50
N PHE A 24 8.07 -4.32 -7.13
CA PHE A 24 8.68 -4.11 -5.83
C PHE A 24 7.70 -4.40 -4.68
N TRP A 25 6.48 -3.87 -4.75
CA TRP A 25 5.46 -4.14 -3.74
C TRP A 25 4.99 -5.59 -3.71
N VAL A 26 4.84 -6.23 -4.88
CA VAL A 26 4.50 -7.66 -4.98
C VAL A 26 5.57 -8.52 -4.33
N ALA A 27 6.84 -8.26 -4.63
CA ALA A 27 7.96 -8.98 -4.02
C ALA A 27 8.02 -8.76 -2.50
N TYR A 28 7.72 -7.54 -2.06
CA TYR A 28 7.63 -7.19 -0.66
C TYR A 28 6.48 -7.94 0.05
N GLY A 29 5.27 -7.91 -0.50
CA GLY A 29 4.13 -8.67 0.03
C GLY A 29 4.41 -10.17 0.08
N GLY A 30 5.05 -10.74 -0.94
CA GLY A 30 5.47 -12.14 -0.94
C GLY A 30 6.47 -12.49 0.16
N ARG A 31 7.40 -11.58 0.51
CA ARG A 31 8.35 -11.77 1.62
C ARG A 31 7.69 -11.62 2.99
N THR A 32 6.78 -10.66 3.12
CA THR A 32 6.10 -10.36 4.38
C THR A 32 4.89 -11.27 4.62
N GLY A 33 4.47 -12.03 3.60
CA GLY A 33 3.38 -13.01 3.68
C GLY A 33 1.99 -12.42 3.48
N PHE A 34 1.87 -11.31 2.75
CA PHE A 34 0.59 -10.72 2.38
C PHE A 34 0.41 -10.55 0.86
N ASP A 35 -0.82 -10.69 0.41
CA ASP A 35 -1.20 -10.40 -0.97
C ASP A 35 -1.33 -8.88 -1.18
N VAL A 36 -1.15 -8.39 -2.40
CA VAL A 36 -1.10 -6.95 -2.71
C VAL A 36 -2.22 -6.53 -3.64
N ARG A 37 -2.75 -5.31 -3.43
CA ARG A 37 -3.79 -4.71 -4.27
C ARG A 37 -3.44 -3.29 -4.69
N LYS A 38 -3.89 -2.89 -5.88
CA LYS A 38 -3.83 -1.51 -6.36
C LYS A 38 -5.07 -0.76 -5.84
N ARG A 39 -4.88 0.29 -5.04
CA ARG A 39 -6.00 1.07 -4.47
C ARG A 39 -6.47 2.15 -5.43
N TYR A 40 -5.53 2.97 -5.89
CA TYR A 40 -5.80 3.96 -6.92
C TYR A 40 -4.54 4.27 -7.73
N THR A 41 -4.78 4.67 -8.97
CA THR A 41 -3.78 5.16 -9.90
C THR A 41 -4.31 6.48 -10.43
N ASN A 42 -3.68 7.58 -10.03
CA ASN A 42 -4.01 8.91 -10.54
C ASN A 42 -3.29 9.12 -11.86
N ILE A 43 -4.05 9.55 -12.86
CA ILE A 43 -3.55 9.85 -14.20
C ILE A 43 -3.79 11.33 -14.47
N SER A 44 -2.77 12.03 -14.94
CA SER A 44 -2.87 13.42 -15.39
C SER A 44 -3.86 13.48 -16.56
N LYS A 45 -4.90 14.30 -16.44
CA LYS A 45 -5.84 14.55 -17.54
C LYS A 45 -5.21 15.33 -18.69
N ILE A 46 -4.12 16.05 -18.41
CA ILE A 46 -3.42 16.91 -19.36
C ILE A 46 -2.42 16.09 -20.19
N ASP A 47 -1.64 15.23 -19.52
CA ASP A 47 -0.52 14.51 -20.15
C ASP A 47 -0.82 13.02 -20.39
N GLY A 48 -1.92 12.48 -19.84
CA GLY A 48 -2.23 11.05 -19.85
C GLY A 48 -1.27 10.17 -19.03
N LYS A 49 -0.29 10.77 -18.33
CA LYS A 49 0.72 10.06 -17.53
C LYS A 49 0.23 9.77 -16.12
N VAL A 50 0.66 8.64 -15.56
CA VAL A 50 0.42 8.30 -14.16
C VAL A 50 1.16 9.30 -13.27
N THR A 51 0.44 10.05 -12.45
CA THR A 51 1.03 11.03 -11.52
C THR A 51 1.34 10.42 -10.16
N SER A 52 0.50 9.49 -9.70
CA SER A 52 0.74 8.75 -8.46
C SER A 52 -0.02 7.43 -8.43
N CYS A 53 0.55 6.44 -7.74
CA CYS A 53 -0.11 5.17 -7.46
C CYS A 53 -0.04 4.88 -5.96
N ARG A 54 -1.13 4.36 -5.41
CA ARG A 54 -1.14 3.78 -4.07
C ARG A 54 -1.37 2.27 -4.15
N TYR A 55 -0.41 1.53 -3.60
CA TYR A 55 -0.49 0.09 -3.44
C TYR A 55 -0.66 -0.23 -1.96
N VAL A 56 -1.49 -1.21 -1.66
CA VAL A 56 -1.83 -1.57 -0.28
C VAL A 56 -1.87 -3.09 -0.15
N CYS A 57 -1.83 -3.59 1.08
CA CYS A 57 -2.07 -4.99 1.35
C CYS A 57 -3.53 -5.37 1.04
N SER A 58 -3.76 -6.57 0.49
CA SER A 58 -5.08 -7.13 0.24
C SER A 58 -5.86 -7.42 1.53
N ASN A 59 -5.14 -7.64 2.63
CA ASN A 59 -5.69 -7.77 3.98
C ASN A 59 -5.98 -6.41 4.65
N GLU A 60 -5.76 -5.28 3.96
CA GLU A 60 -6.07 -3.93 4.48
C GLU A 60 -7.60 -3.71 4.61
N GLY A 61 -8.02 -3.41 5.84
CA GLY A 61 -9.35 -2.97 6.25
C GLY A 61 -10.36 -4.10 6.47
N HIS A 62 -11.41 -3.85 7.26
CA HIS A 62 -12.44 -4.85 7.54
C HIS A 62 -13.40 -5.06 6.35
N ARG A 63 -13.97 -6.26 6.22
CA ARG A 63 -15.13 -6.45 5.34
C ARG A 63 -16.30 -5.66 5.95
N ARG A 64 -16.92 -4.76 5.18
CA ARG A 64 -18.21 -4.18 5.62
C ARG A 64 -19.16 -5.34 5.89
N LYS A 65 -19.57 -5.53 7.16
CA LYS A 65 -20.59 -6.50 7.53
C LYS A 65 -21.83 -6.18 6.70
N LYS A 66 -22.13 -7.01 5.69
CA LYS A 66 -23.45 -6.96 5.04
C LYS A 66 -24.44 -7.33 6.13
N LYS A 67 -25.26 -6.37 6.59
CA LYS A 67 -26.50 -6.65 7.30
C LYS A 67 -27.43 -7.37 6.33
N THR A 68 -27.24 -8.67 6.14
CA THR A 68 -28.25 -9.50 5.51
C THR A 68 -28.32 -10.72 6.38
N GLU A 69 -29.39 -10.73 7.16
CA GLU A 69 -29.82 -11.86 7.95
C GLU A 69 -29.96 -13.10 7.06
N GLN A 70 -29.72 -14.24 7.69
CA GLN A 70 -30.11 -15.58 7.23
C GLN A 70 -29.19 -16.29 6.23
N VAL A 71 -29.04 -17.58 6.57
CA VAL A 71 -28.41 -18.67 5.84
C VAL A 71 -26.92 -18.85 6.11
N THR A 72 -26.69 -19.79 7.04
CA THR A 72 -25.55 -20.70 7.19
C THR A 72 -24.86 -21.03 5.87
N LYS A 73 -23.97 -20.15 5.41
CA LYS A 73 -22.82 -20.53 4.61
C LYS A 73 -21.64 -20.40 5.54
N CYS A 74 -20.82 -21.45 5.68
CA CYS A 74 -19.55 -21.37 6.39
C CYS A 74 -18.78 -20.18 5.81
N PHE A 75 -18.84 -19.02 6.47
CA PHE A 75 -18.08 -17.86 6.06
C PHE A 75 -16.63 -18.27 6.23
N ARG A 76 -15.91 -18.37 5.12
CA ARG A 76 -14.45 -18.54 5.09
C ARG A 76 -13.88 -17.59 6.14
N ALA A 77 -13.03 -18.11 7.04
CA ALA A 77 -12.46 -17.33 8.14
C ALA A 77 -12.04 -15.94 7.63
N GLU A 78 -12.36 -14.89 8.38
CA GLU A 78 -12.03 -13.52 7.99
C GLU A 78 -10.50 -13.36 8.05
N ILE A 79 -9.84 -13.40 6.89
CA ILE A 79 -8.37 -13.36 6.75
C ILE A 79 -7.83 -11.91 6.72
N ARG A 80 -8.68 -10.91 7.00
CA ARG A 80 -8.30 -9.49 6.92
C ARG A 80 -7.74 -9.03 8.27
N THR A 81 -6.43 -9.14 8.41
CA THR A 81 -5.65 -8.90 9.63
C THR A 81 -5.34 -7.42 9.93
N ASP A 82 -6.19 -6.46 9.55
CA ASP A 82 -5.92 -5.02 9.73
C ASP A 82 -4.52 -4.59 9.25
N CYS A 83 -4.08 -5.16 8.12
CA CYS A 83 -2.76 -4.85 7.61
C CYS A 83 -2.72 -3.40 7.12
N LYS A 84 -1.95 -2.54 7.80
CA LYS A 84 -1.76 -1.13 7.46
C LYS A 84 -0.66 -0.89 6.42
N ALA A 85 -0.07 -1.98 5.92
CA ALA A 85 0.97 -1.96 4.90
C ALA A 85 0.50 -1.26 3.62
N ARG A 86 1.07 -0.11 3.32
CA ARG A 86 0.82 0.67 2.10
C ARG A 86 2.07 1.35 1.60
N ILE A 87 2.15 1.51 0.28
CA ILE A 87 3.12 2.39 -0.36
C ILE A 87 2.44 3.36 -1.33
N VAL A 88 3.06 4.52 -1.50
CA VAL A 88 2.67 5.54 -2.47
C VAL A 88 3.89 5.89 -3.31
N ILE A 89 3.77 5.72 -4.62
CA ILE A 89 4.73 6.23 -5.59
C ILE A 89 4.15 7.45 -6.30
N SER A 90 4.99 8.43 -6.58
CA SER A 90 4.61 9.65 -7.30
C SER A 90 5.60 9.95 -8.42
N LEU A 91 5.11 10.42 -9.57
CA LEU A 91 5.94 10.87 -10.67
C LEU A 91 6.63 12.19 -10.31
N ASP A 92 7.95 12.15 -10.28
CA ASP A 92 8.79 13.32 -10.26
C ASP A 92 8.88 13.89 -11.67
N ARG A 93 8.30 15.08 -11.88
CA ARG A 93 8.21 15.71 -13.20
C ARG A 93 9.55 16.30 -13.67
N GLU A 94 10.48 16.52 -12.75
CA GLU A 94 11.78 17.11 -13.05
C GLU A 94 12.73 16.05 -13.65
N THR A 95 12.76 14.86 -13.07
CA THR A 95 13.60 13.75 -13.52
C THR A 95 12.88 12.75 -14.43
N GLY A 96 11.54 12.77 -14.43
CA GLY A 96 10.71 11.81 -15.16
C GLY A 96 10.62 10.41 -14.52
N ASN A 97 11.12 10.25 -13.29
CA ASN A 97 11.10 8.99 -12.55
C ASN A 97 9.98 8.96 -11.51
N TYR A 98 9.57 7.78 -11.09
CA TYR A 98 8.61 7.59 -10.00
C TYR A 98 9.35 7.37 -8.69
N GLU A 99 8.98 8.11 -7.64
CA GLU A 99 9.64 8.01 -6.33
C GLU A 99 8.68 7.48 -5.27
N LEU A 100 9.16 6.59 -4.41
CA LEU A 100 8.46 6.15 -3.21
C LEU A 100 8.37 7.32 -2.21
N LYS A 101 7.18 7.92 -2.11
CA LYS A 101 6.89 9.06 -1.23
C LYS A 101 6.43 8.66 0.16
N GLN A 102 5.77 7.51 0.29
CA GLN A 102 5.26 7.04 1.56
C GLN A 102 5.31 5.52 1.61
N SER A 103 5.83 4.97 2.70
CA SER A 103 5.64 3.59 3.15
C SER A 103 5.08 3.64 4.57
N CYS A 104 4.07 2.83 4.87
CA CYS A 104 3.51 2.72 6.21
C CYS A 104 3.26 1.24 6.47
N GLU A 105 3.65 0.78 7.65
CA GLU A 105 3.75 -0.65 7.95
C GLU A 105 3.19 -1.00 9.33
N ASP A 106 3.33 -0.10 10.30
CA ASP A 106 2.92 -0.30 11.68
C ASP A 106 2.23 0.94 12.27
N ASP A 107 1.38 0.68 13.26
CA ASP A 107 0.55 1.57 14.10
C ASP A 107 1.24 2.74 14.81
N ILE A 108 2.49 3.07 14.49
CA ILE A 108 3.22 4.13 15.18
C ILE A 108 3.11 5.43 14.36
N LEU A 109 2.06 6.17 14.71
CA LEU A 109 1.76 7.59 14.45
C LEU A 109 1.41 7.97 13.00
N CYS A 110 0.21 7.56 12.56
CA CYS A 110 -0.62 8.36 11.66
C CYS A 110 -1.81 9.00 12.42
N ASP A 111 -1.68 9.16 13.73
CA ASP A 111 -2.60 9.92 14.59
C ASP A 111 -1.75 10.90 15.40
N GLU A 112 -1.41 12.03 14.79
CA GLU A 112 -1.41 13.31 15.50
C GLU A 112 -2.40 14.22 14.76
N ASP A 113 -3.68 13.81 14.82
CA ASP A 113 -4.82 14.69 14.67
C ASP A 113 -5.79 14.35 15.81
N LEU A 114 -5.42 14.78 17.02
CA LEU A 114 -6.36 14.86 18.14
C LEU A 114 -5.92 15.96 19.12
N PHE A 115 -6.06 17.21 18.67
CA PHE A 115 -6.79 18.35 19.29
C PHE A 115 -6.15 19.70 18.95
#